data_AF-A0AAU6DVV3-F1
#
_entry.id   AF-A0AAU6DVV3-F1
#
_cell.length_a   1.000
_cell.length_b   1.000
_cell.length_c   1.000
_cell.angle_alpha   90.00
_cell.angle_beta   90.00
_cell.angle_gamma   90.00
#
_symmetry.space_group_name_H-M   'P 1'
#
loop_
_entity.id
_entity.type
_entity.pdbx_description
1 polymer ?
#
loop_
_entity_poly.entity_id
_entity_poly.type
_entity_poly.pdbx_seq_one_letter_code
_entity_poly.pdbx_strand_id
1 'polypeptide(L)'
;MTELWAHTLTWAEVDPLRHPFELDEDEAEALAACVAPLLPGADADEENRPHSLDPVTECLMERYGRWACGWNWSVGEGDTDGGVVGVWCCAADSVTTADETSSLVVTALLEWRGWLEELAQRFAALAPPSHSAVSSVDPWHWERACTRLVTVVADRTRAESGWYGHCMQVLAWFLTCSGVDQERAREIVESAVGGLFGSWIAPDAAVVDSASSRFAHTVRGQE
;
A
#
# COMPACT_ATOMS: atom_id res chain seq x y z
N MET A 1 6.18 -10.37 -17.90
CA MET A 1 6.52 -10.67 -16.49
C MET A 1 5.61 -9.79 -15.67
N THR A 2 4.77 -10.39 -14.83
CA THR A 2 3.90 -9.63 -13.94
C THR A 2 4.78 -9.04 -12.84
N GLU A 3 4.66 -7.74 -12.60
CA GLU A 3 5.44 -7.07 -11.56
C GLU A 3 4.85 -7.48 -10.20
N LEU A 4 5.66 -8.14 -9.36
CA LEU A 4 5.24 -8.71 -8.08
C LEU A 4 5.29 -7.69 -6.93
N TRP A 5 5.47 -6.42 -7.25
CA TRP A 5 5.75 -5.40 -6.23
C TRP A 5 4.57 -4.49 -5.96
N ALA A 6 4.25 -4.34 -4.67
CA ALA A 6 3.15 -3.53 -4.19
C ALA A 6 3.26 -2.04 -4.57
N HIS A 7 4.48 -1.50 -4.66
CA HIS A 7 4.70 -0.09 -5.03
C HIS A 7 4.29 0.26 -6.48
N THR A 8 3.98 -0.74 -7.31
CA THR A 8 3.51 -0.54 -8.70
C THR A 8 1.99 -0.53 -8.82
N LEU A 9 1.29 -0.97 -7.77
CA LEU A 9 -0.15 -1.15 -7.78
C LEU A 9 -0.90 0.16 -8.04
N THR A 10 -1.95 0.04 -8.83
CA THR A 10 -2.89 1.12 -9.14
C THR A 10 -4.13 0.99 -8.26
N TRP A 11 -4.87 2.09 -8.05
CA TRP A 11 -6.11 2.01 -7.27
C TRP A 11 -7.11 1.02 -7.88
N ALA A 12 -7.19 0.95 -9.21
CA ALA A 12 -8.09 0.03 -9.90
C ALA A 12 -7.75 -1.46 -9.66
N GLU A 13 -6.51 -1.77 -9.27
CA GLU A 13 -6.05 -3.12 -8.94
C GLU A 13 -6.20 -3.47 -7.46
N VAL A 14 -6.34 -2.47 -6.56
CA VAL A 14 -6.39 -2.68 -5.11
C VAL A 14 -7.72 -2.28 -4.47
N ASP A 15 -8.61 -1.61 -5.21
CA ASP A 15 -9.92 -1.20 -4.74
C ASP A 15 -10.71 -2.42 -4.21
N PRO A 16 -10.97 -2.51 -2.90
CA PRO A 16 -11.65 -3.65 -2.30
C PRO A 16 -13.03 -3.92 -2.91
N LEU A 17 -13.71 -2.90 -3.44
CA LEU A 17 -15.01 -3.07 -4.11
C LEU A 17 -14.92 -3.87 -5.41
N ARG A 18 -13.74 -3.91 -6.04
CA ARG A 18 -13.46 -4.67 -7.27
C ARG A 18 -12.95 -6.09 -6.98
N HIS A 19 -12.58 -6.34 -5.73
CA HIS A 19 -11.99 -7.59 -5.27
C HIS A 19 -12.72 -8.07 -4.01
N PRO A 20 -13.92 -8.66 -4.11
CA PRO A 20 -14.58 -9.30 -2.98
C PRO A 20 -13.64 -10.34 -2.36
N PHE A 21 -13.49 -10.28 -1.04
CA PHE A 21 -12.61 -11.16 -0.30
C PHE A 21 -13.21 -11.32 1.09
N GLU A 22 -13.59 -12.54 1.41
CA GLU A 22 -13.91 -13.00 2.75
C GLU A 22 -13.04 -14.23 2.96
N LEU A 23 -12.48 -14.36 4.16
CA LEU A 23 -11.64 -15.49 4.53
C LEU A 23 -12.07 -15.88 5.94
N ASP A 24 -12.90 -16.90 6.04
CA ASP A 24 -13.24 -17.48 7.34
C ASP A 24 -12.09 -18.35 7.89
N GLU A 25 -12.29 -18.91 9.09
CA GLU A 25 -11.26 -19.73 9.75
C GLU A 25 -10.89 -20.98 8.92
N ASP A 26 -11.87 -21.64 8.29
CA ASP A 26 -11.67 -22.84 7.49
C ASP A 26 -10.92 -22.51 6.18
N GLU A 27 -11.27 -21.40 5.53
CA GLU A 27 -10.61 -20.92 4.32
C GLU A 27 -9.18 -20.43 4.61
N ALA A 28 -8.95 -19.84 5.79
CA ALA A 28 -7.63 -19.45 6.25
C ALA A 28 -6.72 -20.67 6.48
N GLU A 29 -7.23 -21.73 7.12
CA GLU A 29 -6.50 -22.99 7.30
C GLU A 29 -6.20 -23.65 5.95
N ALA A 30 -7.18 -23.68 5.04
CA ALA A 30 -6.98 -24.21 3.69
C ALA A 30 -5.95 -23.40 2.89
N LEU A 31 -5.95 -22.07 3.02
CA LEU A 31 -4.95 -21.21 2.39
C LEU A 31 -3.55 -21.47 2.95
N ALA A 32 -3.41 -21.59 4.28
CA ALA A 32 -2.14 -21.92 4.92
C ALA A 32 -1.60 -23.26 4.41
N ALA A 33 -2.45 -24.29 4.32
CA ALA A 33 -2.09 -25.59 3.77
C ALA A 33 -1.67 -25.53 2.29
N CYS A 34 -2.28 -24.65 1.49
CA CYS A 34 -1.88 -24.42 0.10
C CYS A 34 -0.53 -23.68 -0.03
N VAL A 35 -0.24 -22.75 0.89
CA VAL A 35 1.00 -21.95 0.88
C VAL A 35 2.18 -22.74 1.44
N ALA A 36 1.97 -23.57 2.46
CA ALA A 36 3.02 -24.36 3.12
C ALA A 36 4.01 -25.07 2.16
N PRO A 37 3.59 -25.77 1.09
CA PRO A 37 4.51 -26.43 0.16
C PRO A 37 5.30 -25.47 -0.76
N LEU A 38 4.90 -24.20 -0.85
CA LEU A 38 5.54 -23.17 -1.67
C LEU A 38 6.63 -22.41 -0.91
N LEU A 39 6.69 -22.59 0.41
CA LEU A 39 7.64 -21.90 1.26
C LEU A 39 9.05 -22.43 1.06
N PRO A 40 10.08 -21.57 1.13
CA PRO A 40 11.45 -22.01 1.12
C PRO A 40 11.74 -22.92 2.31
N GLY A 41 12.52 -23.98 2.08
CA GLY A 41 13.08 -24.78 3.17
C GLY A 41 14.10 -23.98 3.97
N ALA A 42 14.39 -24.43 5.21
CA ALA A 42 15.36 -23.77 6.10
C ALA A 42 16.79 -23.65 5.51
N ASP A 43 17.11 -24.47 4.51
CA ASP A 43 18.41 -24.49 3.81
C ASP A 43 18.45 -23.59 2.56
N ALA A 44 17.42 -22.75 2.34
CA ALA A 44 17.39 -21.85 1.19
C ALA A 44 18.56 -20.85 1.22
N ASP A 45 19.24 -20.72 0.09
CA ASP A 45 20.36 -19.83 -0.13
C ASP A 45 20.03 -18.38 0.23
N GLU A 46 20.88 -17.74 1.05
CA GLU A 46 20.70 -16.36 1.51
C GLU A 46 20.64 -15.38 0.35
N GLU A 47 21.37 -15.66 -0.74
CA GLU A 47 21.49 -14.76 -1.91
C GLU A 47 20.20 -14.73 -2.77
N ASN A 48 19.39 -15.79 -2.73
CA ASN A 48 18.12 -15.90 -3.47
C ASN A 48 16.89 -15.68 -2.59
N ARG A 49 17.10 -15.27 -1.34
CA ARG A 49 16.07 -15.17 -0.30
C ARG A 49 14.89 -14.23 -0.64
N PRO A 50 15.06 -13.06 -1.30
CA PRO A 50 13.93 -12.24 -1.73
C PRO A 50 13.02 -12.92 -2.75
N HIS A 51 13.61 -13.68 -3.69
CA HIS A 51 12.89 -14.43 -4.73
C HIS A 51 12.28 -15.74 -4.21
N SER A 52 12.71 -16.19 -3.03
CA SER A 52 12.24 -17.45 -2.45
C SER A 52 10.74 -17.44 -2.10
N LEU A 53 10.13 -16.25 -2.06
CA LEU A 53 8.71 -16.04 -1.79
C LEU A 53 7.90 -15.71 -3.05
N ASP A 54 8.53 -15.62 -4.22
CA ASP A 54 7.83 -15.38 -5.49
C ASP A 54 6.73 -16.44 -5.73
N PRO A 55 6.94 -17.75 -5.48
CA PRO A 55 5.88 -18.75 -5.65
C PRO A 55 4.66 -18.51 -4.73
N VAL A 56 4.88 -18.02 -3.52
CA VAL A 56 3.80 -17.66 -2.58
C VAL A 56 3.02 -16.47 -3.13
N THR A 57 3.73 -15.42 -3.54
CA THR A 57 3.13 -14.22 -4.13
C THR A 57 2.34 -14.55 -5.40
N GLU A 58 2.88 -15.37 -6.29
CA GLU A 58 2.21 -15.86 -7.49
C GLU A 58 0.94 -16.63 -7.15
N CYS A 59 1.00 -17.58 -6.21
CA CYS A 59 -0.17 -18.34 -5.74
C CYS A 59 -1.28 -17.43 -5.19
N LEU A 60 -0.91 -16.41 -4.40
CA LEU A 60 -1.88 -15.46 -3.86
C LEU A 60 -2.48 -14.58 -4.96
N MET A 61 -1.66 -14.12 -5.91
CA MET A 61 -2.12 -13.31 -7.03
C MET A 61 -3.02 -14.09 -8.00
N GLU A 62 -2.74 -15.36 -8.24
CA GLU A 62 -3.59 -16.24 -9.05
C GLU A 62 -4.96 -16.43 -8.41
N ARG A 63 -5.01 -16.52 -7.07
CA ARG A 63 -6.26 -16.76 -6.34
C ARG A 63 -7.08 -15.48 -6.10
N TYR A 64 -6.43 -14.39 -5.73
CA TYR A 64 -7.10 -13.17 -5.24
C TYR A 64 -6.95 -11.97 -6.16
N GLY A 65 -6.07 -12.05 -7.16
CA GLY A 65 -5.73 -10.95 -8.06
C GLY A 65 -4.52 -10.15 -7.58
N ARG A 66 -4.15 -9.15 -8.38
CA ARG A 66 -2.87 -8.44 -8.24
C ARG A 66 -2.70 -7.74 -6.89
N TRP A 67 -3.78 -7.29 -6.24
CA TRP A 67 -3.68 -6.65 -4.92
C TRP A 67 -2.95 -7.51 -3.90
N ALA A 68 -3.02 -8.84 -4.01
CA ALA A 68 -2.44 -9.75 -3.02
C ALA A 68 -0.91 -9.70 -2.95
N CYS A 69 -0.21 -9.11 -3.94
CA CYS A 69 1.25 -8.99 -3.89
C CYS A 69 1.78 -8.06 -2.78
N GLY A 70 0.92 -7.29 -2.12
CA GLY A 70 1.29 -6.47 -0.97
C GLY A 70 1.43 -7.22 0.36
N TRP A 71 1.18 -8.53 0.40
CA TRP A 71 1.15 -9.31 1.64
C TRP A 71 2.44 -9.25 2.45
N ASN A 72 3.61 -9.11 1.82
CA ASN A 72 4.92 -9.03 2.48
C ASN A 72 5.51 -7.61 2.48
N TRP A 73 4.71 -6.58 2.17
CA TRP A 73 5.18 -5.20 2.12
C TRP A 73 5.35 -4.62 3.53
N SER A 74 6.50 -4.92 4.12
CA SER A 74 6.84 -4.67 5.51
C SER A 74 7.07 -3.19 5.83
N VAL A 75 6.87 -2.81 7.09
CA VAL A 75 7.07 -1.43 7.58
C VAL A 75 8.53 -0.95 7.51
N GLY A 76 9.50 -1.81 7.80
CA GLY A 76 10.93 -1.44 7.90
C GLY A 76 11.80 -2.01 6.78
N GLU A 77 13.11 -2.13 7.03
CA GLU A 77 14.12 -2.74 6.13
C GLU A 77 13.91 -4.27 5.98
N GLY A 78 12.75 -4.67 5.48
CA GLY A 78 12.43 -6.04 5.11
C GLY A 78 12.75 -6.34 3.64
N ASP A 79 12.31 -7.51 3.18
CA ASP A 79 12.48 -7.91 1.76
C ASP A 79 11.80 -6.93 0.80
N THR A 80 10.70 -6.32 1.26
CA THR A 80 9.98 -5.25 0.57
C THR A 80 9.74 -4.13 1.57
N ASP A 81 10.46 -3.03 1.38
CA ASP A 81 10.59 -1.92 2.33
C ASP A 81 9.51 -0.81 2.13
N GLY A 82 9.18 -0.10 3.20
CA GLY A 82 8.36 1.12 3.19
C GLY A 82 6.85 0.90 3.15
N GLY A 83 6.40 -0.32 3.46
CA GLY A 83 5.01 -0.74 3.44
C GLY A 83 4.32 -0.64 4.80
N VAL A 84 3.24 -1.41 4.96
CA VAL A 84 2.29 -1.29 6.08
C VAL A 84 2.08 -2.58 6.85
N VAL A 85 2.64 -3.69 6.38
CA VAL A 85 2.51 -5.00 7.02
C VAL A 85 3.47 -5.06 8.20
N GLY A 86 2.94 -5.17 9.41
CA GLY A 86 3.71 -5.19 10.65
C GLY A 86 4.06 -6.60 11.13
N VAL A 87 3.27 -7.61 10.76
CA VAL A 87 3.52 -8.99 11.17
C VAL A 87 4.66 -9.66 10.39
N TRP A 88 4.98 -9.14 9.20
CA TRP A 88 6.09 -9.61 8.37
C TRP A 88 7.27 -8.63 8.47
N CYS A 89 8.46 -9.15 8.77
CA CYS A 89 9.71 -8.36 8.75
C CYS A 89 10.46 -8.65 7.45
N CYS A 90 11.21 -9.75 7.42
CA CYS A 90 11.89 -10.27 6.25
C CYS A 90 11.89 -11.80 6.28
N ALA A 91 12.24 -12.43 5.17
CA ALA A 91 12.33 -13.87 5.05
C ALA A 91 13.35 -14.47 6.04
N ALA A 92 14.43 -13.75 6.37
CA ALA A 92 15.43 -14.23 7.32
C ALA A 92 14.88 -14.35 8.76
N ASP A 93 14.02 -13.42 9.18
CA ASP A 93 13.48 -13.39 10.54
C ASP A 93 12.08 -14.01 10.66
N SER A 94 11.35 -14.14 9.55
CA SER A 94 9.93 -14.54 9.52
C SER A 94 9.71 -15.97 9.01
N VAL A 95 10.68 -16.55 8.29
CA VAL A 95 10.60 -17.96 7.84
C VAL A 95 11.16 -18.87 8.92
N THR A 96 10.33 -19.75 9.46
CA THR A 96 10.69 -20.73 10.50
C THR A 96 10.31 -22.14 10.04
N THR A 97 9.15 -22.63 10.45
CA THR A 97 8.55 -23.89 10.02
C THR A 97 7.44 -23.60 9.00
N ALA A 98 7.15 -24.56 8.13
CA ALA A 98 6.14 -24.36 7.08
C ALA A 98 4.75 -24.00 7.67
N ASP A 99 4.37 -24.59 8.79
CA ASP A 99 3.08 -24.33 9.44
C ASP A 99 3.02 -22.93 10.08
N GLU A 100 4.08 -22.53 10.79
CA GLU A 100 4.17 -21.19 11.40
C GLU A 100 4.24 -20.09 10.33
N THR A 101 5.08 -20.28 9.31
CA THR A 101 5.26 -19.31 8.24
C THR A 101 4.03 -19.22 7.34
N SER A 102 3.36 -20.32 7.02
CA SER A 102 2.12 -20.25 6.22
C SER A 102 1.00 -19.53 6.97
N SER A 103 0.86 -19.77 8.27
CA SER A 103 -0.06 -19.01 9.13
C SER A 103 0.28 -17.52 9.18
N LEU A 104 1.57 -17.19 9.19
CA LEU A 104 2.05 -15.81 9.16
C LEU A 104 1.73 -15.13 7.82
N VAL A 105 1.91 -15.82 6.69
CA VAL A 105 1.53 -15.32 5.35
C VAL A 105 0.04 -14.96 5.29
N VAL A 106 -0.83 -15.83 5.81
CA VAL A 106 -2.28 -15.57 5.86
C VAL A 106 -2.57 -14.32 6.70
N THR A 107 -1.95 -14.22 7.87
CA THR A 107 -2.10 -13.05 8.74
C THR A 107 -1.63 -11.76 8.06
N ALA A 108 -0.50 -11.82 7.35
CA ALA A 108 0.09 -10.69 6.63
C ALA A 108 -0.80 -10.23 5.45
N LEU A 109 -1.38 -11.19 4.71
CA LEU A 109 -2.36 -10.90 3.65
C LEU A 109 -3.61 -10.21 4.21
N LEU A 110 -4.12 -10.68 5.36
CA LEU A 110 -5.27 -10.06 6.04
C LEU A 110 -4.96 -8.65 6.54
N GLU A 111 -3.74 -8.43 7.06
CA GLU A 111 -3.29 -7.11 7.48
C GLU A 111 -3.23 -6.13 6.30
N TRP A 112 -2.66 -6.57 5.17
CA TRP A 112 -2.64 -5.80 3.93
C TRP A 112 -4.06 -5.51 3.42
N ARG A 113 -4.94 -6.52 3.44
CA ARG A 113 -6.35 -6.36 3.05
C ARG A 113 -7.07 -5.31 3.91
N GLY A 114 -6.92 -5.41 5.24
CA GLY A 114 -7.54 -4.47 6.17
C GLY A 114 -7.08 -3.03 5.94
N TRP A 115 -5.82 -2.83 5.58
CA TRP A 115 -5.31 -1.51 5.19
C TRP A 115 -5.99 -0.96 3.92
N LEU A 116 -6.16 -1.77 2.88
CA LEU A 116 -6.85 -1.35 1.64
C LEU A 116 -8.32 -0.98 1.90
N GLU A 117 -9.00 -1.72 2.77
CA GLU A 117 -10.38 -1.44 3.19
C GLU A 117 -10.49 -0.16 4.01
N GLU A 118 -9.54 0.08 4.92
CA GLU A 118 -9.45 1.33 5.66
C GLU A 118 -9.23 2.53 4.72
N LEU A 119 -8.34 2.39 3.73
CA LEU A 119 -8.10 3.42 2.72
C LEU A 119 -9.36 3.70 1.89
N ALA A 120 -10.08 2.67 1.45
CA ALA A 120 -11.32 2.85 0.70
C ALA A 120 -12.37 3.65 1.49
N GLN A 121 -12.53 3.34 2.79
CA GLN A 121 -13.43 4.09 3.68
C GLN A 121 -12.98 5.55 3.84
N ARG A 122 -11.67 5.78 4.02
CA ARG A 122 -11.11 7.13 4.13
C ARG A 122 -11.26 7.92 2.84
N PHE A 123 -11.03 7.30 1.69
CA PHE A 123 -11.23 7.95 0.39
C PHE A 123 -12.68 8.37 0.21
N ALA A 124 -13.64 7.50 0.51
CA ALA A 124 -15.06 7.86 0.47
C ALA A 124 -15.41 9.03 1.41
N ALA A 125 -14.81 9.08 2.61
CA ALA A 125 -15.02 10.15 3.57
C ALA A 125 -14.31 11.49 3.23
N LEU A 126 -13.27 11.44 2.40
CA LEU A 126 -12.46 12.59 1.99
C LEU A 126 -12.79 13.08 0.58
N ALA A 127 -13.53 12.28 -0.19
CA ALA A 127 -13.90 12.60 -1.56
C ALA A 127 -14.64 13.96 -1.63
N PRO A 128 -14.33 14.80 -2.62
CA PRO A 128 -15.11 16.01 -2.87
C PRO A 128 -16.58 15.71 -3.16
N PRO A 129 -17.48 16.71 -3.01
CA PRO A 129 -18.89 16.54 -3.33
C PRO A 129 -19.11 16.03 -4.76
N SER A 130 -19.92 14.97 -4.88
CA SER A 130 -20.22 14.30 -6.15
C SER A 130 -20.71 15.30 -7.21
N HIS A 131 -20.27 15.13 -8.46
CA HIS A 131 -20.55 15.98 -9.64
C HIS A 131 -19.79 17.31 -9.74
N SER A 132 -18.84 17.59 -8.85
CA SER A 132 -17.95 18.75 -9.01
C SER A 132 -16.81 18.40 -9.97
N ALA A 133 -16.54 19.26 -10.96
CA ALA A 133 -15.30 19.14 -11.72
C ALA A 133 -14.11 19.38 -10.76
N VAL A 134 -13.01 18.64 -10.91
CA VAL A 134 -11.83 18.74 -10.02
C VAL A 134 -11.36 20.20 -9.84
N SER A 135 -11.38 21.00 -10.90
CA SER A 135 -10.99 22.42 -10.87
C SER A 135 -11.95 23.33 -10.09
N SER A 136 -13.22 22.91 -9.97
CA SER A 136 -14.29 23.62 -9.25
C SER A 136 -14.39 23.29 -7.77
N VAL A 137 -13.70 22.24 -7.31
CA VAL A 137 -13.64 21.85 -5.90
C VAL A 137 -12.85 22.89 -5.10
N ASP A 138 -13.38 23.28 -3.94
CA ASP A 138 -12.69 24.19 -3.01
C ASP A 138 -11.34 23.58 -2.59
N PRO A 139 -10.21 24.33 -2.70
CA PRO A 139 -8.87 23.87 -2.31
C PRO A 139 -8.82 23.16 -0.95
N TRP A 140 -9.64 23.61 0.01
CA TRP A 140 -9.71 23.04 1.35
C TRP A 140 -9.97 21.53 1.37
N HIS A 141 -10.73 20.99 0.41
CA HIS A 141 -10.99 19.54 0.35
C HIS A 141 -9.69 18.77 0.04
N TRP A 142 -8.90 19.29 -0.90
CA TRP A 142 -7.62 18.68 -1.29
C TRP A 142 -6.56 18.83 -0.21
N GLU A 143 -6.50 19.99 0.46
CA GLU A 143 -5.61 20.21 1.61
C GLU A 143 -5.94 19.22 2.73
N ARG A 144 -7.22 19.15 3.13
CA ARG A 144 -7.69 18.24 4.17
C ARG A 144 -7.42 16.78 3.84
N ALA A 145 -7.64 16.36 2.60
CA ALA A 145 -7.38 15.00 2.17
C ALA A 145 -5.89 14.68 2.24
N CYS A 146 -5.03 15.56 1.69
CA CYS A 146 -3.58 15.39 1.73
C CYS A 146 -3.07 15.29 3.17
N THR A 147 -3.41 16.24 4.04
CA THR A 147 -3.01 16.22 5.46
C THR A 147 -3.37 14.90 6.13
N ARG A 148 -4.63 14.46 5.99
CA ARG A 148 -5.10 13.24 6.67
C ARG A 148 -4.49 11.97 6.12
N LEU A 149 -4.27 11.89 4.81
CA LEU A 149 -3.66 10.74 4.16
C LEU A 149 -2.17 10.63 4.47
N VAL A 150 -1.44 11.76 4.45
CA VAL A 150 -0.03 11.80 4.85
C VAL A 150 0.12 11.33 6.30
N THR A 151 -0.70 11.85 7.22
CA THR A 151 -0.63 11.46 8.64
C THR A 151 -0.93 9.98 8.85
N VAL A 152 -2.01 9.44 8.26
CA VAL A 152 -2.34 8.02 8.48
C VAL A 152 -1.28 7.09 7.88
N VAL A 153 -0.70 7.44 6.73
CA VAL A 153 0.38 6.64 6.15
C VAL A 153 1.60 6.69 7.07
N ALA A 154 2.05 7.89 7.47
CA ALA A 154 3.19 8.04 8.36
C ALA A 154 3.01 7.27 9.68
N ASP A 155 1.81 7.29 10.27
CA ASP A 155 1.51 6.52 11.48
C ASP A 155 1.56 4.99 11.21
N ARG A 156 0.96 4.55 10.10
CA ARG A 156 0.88 3.11 9.75
C ARG A 156 2.24 2.51 9.42
N THR A 157 3.06 3.24 8.68
CA THR A 157 4.43 2.85 8.30
C THR A 157 5.45 3.27 9.36
N ARG A 158 5.02 3.87 10.49
CA ARG A 158 5.89 4.45 11.53
C ARG A 158 6.93 5.45 11.00
N ALA A 159 6.69 6.01 9.81
CA ALA A 159 7.62 6.82 9.04
C ALA A 159 9.02 6.19 8.87
N GLU A 160 9.08 4.86 8.84
CA GLU A 160 10.31 4.10 8.64
C GLU A 160 10.75 4.15 7.18
N SER A 161 12.05 3.92 6.98
CA SER A 161 12.69 3.70 5.68
C SER A 161 11.97 4.29 4.44
N GLY A 162 11.36 3.48 3.57
CA GLY A 162 10.77 3.89 2.29
C GLY A 162 9.34 4.46 2.33
N TRP A 163 8.79 4.80 3.51
CA TRP A 163 7.37 5.11 3.68
C TRP A 163 6.80 6.20 2.76
N TYR A 164 7.63 7.18 2.37
CA TYR A 164 7.21 8.29 1.52
C TYR A 164 6.78 7.81 0.13
N GLY A 165 7.34 6.70 -0.36
CA GLY A 165 6.90 6.07 -1.61
C GLY A 165 5.45 5.58 -1.52
N HIS A 166 5.08 4.92 -0.41
CA HIS A 166 3.70 4.52 -0.18
C HIS A 166 2.78 5.73 0.04
N CYS A 167 3.26 6.77 0.73
CA CYS A 167 2.51 8.02 0.91
C CYS A 167 2.12 8.65 -0.43
N MET A 168 3.08 8.76 -1.35
CA MET A 168 2.84 9.23 -2.71
C MET A 168 1.86 8.33 -3.47
N GLN A 169 2.00 7.01 -3.33
CA GLN A 169 1.11 6.05 -3.94
C GLN A 169 -0.35 6.22 -3.47
N VAL A 170 -0.57 6.38 -2.15
CA VAL A 170 -1.89 6.60 -1.55
C VAL A 170 -2.52 7.91 -2.01
N LEU A 171 -1.74 8.99 -2.12
CA LEU A 171 -2.24 10.27 -2.66
C LEU A 171 -2.65 10.12 -4.14
N ALA A 172 -1.88 9.39 -4.94
CA ALA A 172 -2.22 9.12 -6.34
C ALA A 172 -3.49 8.25 -6.46
N TRP A 173 -3.63 7.25 -5.60
CA TRP A 173 -4.84 6.43 -5.52
C TRP A 173 -6.08 7.24 -5.14
N PHE A 174 -5.96 8.15 -4.17
CA PHE A 174 -7.06 9.04 -3.79
C PHE A 174 -7.52 9.93 -4.95
N LEU A 175 -6.58 10.52 -5.69
CA LEU A 175 -6.89 11.30 -6.89
C LEU A 175 -7.59 10.45 -7.96
N THR A 176 -7.09 9.23 -8.19
CA THR A 176 -7.67 8.29 -9.16
C THR A 176 -9.09 7.90 -8.76
N CYS A 177 -9.31 7.59 -7.47
CA CYS A 177 -10.64 7.33 -6.91
C CYS A 177 -11.59 8.55 -7.03
N SER A 178 -11.03 9.76 -7.04
CA SER A 178 -11.76 11.02 -7.21
C SER A 178 -11.97 11.42 -8.68
N GLY A 179 -11.58 10.56 -9.63
CA GLY A 179 -11.82 10.76 -11.07
C GLY A 179 -10.70 11.46 -11.84
N VAL A 180 -9.52 11.65 -11.23
CA VAL A 180 -8.32 12.10 -11.95
C VAL A 180 -7.70 10.91 -12.69
N ASP A 181 -7.23 11.12 -13.92
CA ASP A 181 -6.49 10.08 -14.64
C ASP A 181 -5.25 9.61 -13.86
N GLN A 182 -4.88 8.34 -14.01
CA GLN A 182 -3.80 7.73 -13.22
C GLN A 182 -2.41 8.33 -13.50
N GLU A 183 -2.06 8.54 -14.76
CA GLU A 183 -0.77 9.15 -15.13
C GLU A 183 -0.73 10.58 -14.58
N ARG A 184 -1.86 11.28 -14.74
CA ARG A 184 -2.02 12.62 -14.22
C ARG A 184 -1.91 12.71 -12.70
N ALA A 185 -2.53 11.78 -11.98
CA ALA A 185 -2.47 11.72 -10.53
C ALA A 185 -1.03 11.56 -10.03
N ARG A 186 -0.22 10.73 -10.69
CA ARG A 186 1.20 10.56 -10.37
C ARG A 186 2.00 11.84 -10.58
N GLU A 187 1.80 12.54 -11.69
CA GLU A 187 2.47 13.82 -11.97
C GLU A 187 2.12 14.89 -10.92
N ILE A 188 0.85 14.98 -10.53
CA ILE A 188 0.39 15.93 -9.51
C ILE A 188 1.10 15.64 -8.18
N VAL A 189 1.14 14.37 -7.77
CA VAL A 189 1.78 13.96 -6.52
C VAL A 189 3.27 14.23 -6.55
N GLU A 190 3.98 13.81 -7.59
CA GLU A 190 5.42 14.07 -7.74
C GLU A 190 5.73 15.57 -7.66
N SER A 191 4.95 16.39 -8.37
CA SER A 191 5.11 17.84 -8.35
C SER A 191 4.78 18.46 -6.98
N ALA A 192 3.79 17.93 -6.26
CA ALA A 192 3.32 18.50 -5.00
C ALA A 192 4.17 18.09 -3.80
N VAL A 193 4.55 16.81 -3.71
CA VAL A 193 5.17 16.23 -2.52
C VAL A 193 6.54 15.58 -2.76
N GLY A 194 6.96 15.46 -4.03
CA GLY A 194 8.27 14.94 -4.38
C GLY A 194 9.40 15.69 -3.66
N GLY A 195 10.26 14.93 -2.98
CA GLY A 195 11.40 15.45 -2.22
C GLY A 195 11.07 16.21 -0.93
N LEU A 196 9.80 16.28 -0.50
CA LEU A 196 9.43 16.91 0.78
C LEU A 196 9.62 15.99 1.98
N PHE A 197 9.50 14.68 1.79
CA PHE A 197 9.58 13.70 2.86
C PHE A 197 10.97 13.07 2.93
N GLY A 198 11.41 12.79 4.16
CA GLY A 198 12.65 12.08 4.44
C GLY A 198 12.38 10.62 4.80
N SER A 199 13.36 9.77 4.52
CA SER A 199 13.42 8.41 5.05
C SER A 199 13.68 8.45 6.57
N TRP A 200 13.10 7.52 7.34
CA TRP A 200 13.28 7.40 8.80
C TRP A 200 12.83 8.61 9.64
N ILE A 201 12.02 9.49 9.06
CA ILE A 201 11.63 10.75 9.71
C ILE A 201 10.14 10.98 9.48
N ALA A 202 9.38 11.01 10.57
CA ALA A 202 8.00 11.46 10.54
C ALA A 202 7.94 12.94 10.14
N PRO A 203 7.05 13.34 9.21
CA PRO A 203 6.96 14.72 8.77
C PRO A 203 6.42 15.57 9.93
N ASP A 204 7.03 16.73 10.16
CA ASP A 204 6.47 17.70 11.09
C ASP A 204 5.25 18.42 10.47
N ALA A 205 4.53 19.17 11.31
CA ALA A 205 3.34 19.89 10.88
C ALA A 205 3.62 20.87 9.73
N ALA A 206 4.79 21.52 9.70
CA ALA A 206 5.14 22.48 8.66
C ALA A 206 5.38 21.79 7.30
N VAL A 207 5.97 20.59 7.30
CA VAL A 207 6.13 19.76 6.10
C VAL A 207 4.76 19.31 5.58
N VAL A 208 3.87 18.87 6.46
CA VAL A 208 2.50 18.45 6.08
C VAL A 208 1.67 19.64 5.55
N ASP A 209 1.78 20.82 6.17
CA ASP A 209 1.10 22.03 5.72
C ASP A 209 1.60 22.48 4.33
N SER A 210 2.92 22.38 4.10
CA SER A 210 3.53 22.67 2.79
C SER A 210 3.06 21.68 1.72
N ALA A 211 3.08 20.38 2.04
CA ALA A 211 2.62 19.32 1.14
C ALA A 211 1.15 19.49 0.75
N SER A 212 0.28 19.69 1.75
CA SER A 212 -1.17 19.86 1.53
C SER A 212 -1.51 21.11 0.73
N SER A 213 -0.87 22.24 1.03
CA SER A 213 -1.04 23.48 0.27
C SER A 213 -0.62 23.30 -1.19
N ARG A 214 0.57 22.74 -1.45
CA ARG A 214 1.08 22.47 -2.80
C ARG A 214 0.16 21.51 -3.56
N PHE A 215 -0.28 20.44 -2.90
CA PHE A 215 -1.17 19.44 -3.48
C PHE A 215 -2.47 20.08 -3.98
N ALA A 216 -3.14 20.88 -3.15
CA ALA A 216 -4.36 21.57 -3.55
C ALA A 216 -4.18 22.56 -4.71
N HIS A 217 -3.03 23.25 -4.76
CA HIS A 217 -2.71 24.16 -5.85
C HIS A 217 -2.44 23.40 -7.16
N THR A 218 -1.67 22.32 -7.12
CA THR A 218 -1.33 21.52 -8.31
C THR A 218 -2.56 20.82 -8.88
N VAL A 219 -3.47 20.31 -8.03
CA VAL A 219 -4.73 19.69 -8.46
C VAL A 219 -5.61 20.69 -9.22
N ARG A 220 -5.63 21.97 -8.82
CA ARG A 220 -6.47 23.02 -9.45
C ARG A 220 -5.81 23.72 -10.63
N GLY A 221 -4.51 23.96 -10.57
CA GLY A 221 -3.80 24.88 -11.47
C GLY A 221 -3.47 24.31 -12.85
N GLN A 222 -4.16 23.25 -13.28
CA GLN A 222 -3.78 22.47 -14.43
C GLN A 222 -5.02 22.04 -15.21
N GLU A 223 -5.58 23.00 -15.95
CA GLU A 223 -6.46 22.81 -17.11
C GLU A 223 -5.65 22.88 -18.40
#